data_AF-A0A842Y7N9-F1
#
_entry.id   AF-A0A842Y7N9-F1
#
_cell.length_a   1.000
_cell.length_b   1.000
_cell.length_c   1.000
_cell.angle_alpha   90.00
_cell.angle_beta   90.00
_cell.angle_gamma   90.00
#
_symmetry.space_group_name_H-M   'P 1'
#
loop_
_entity.id
_entity.type
_entity.pdbx_description
1 polymer ?
#
loop_
_entity_poly.entity_id
_entity_poly.type
_entity_poly.pdbx_seq_one_letter_code
_entity_poly.pdbx_strand_id
1 'polypeptide(L)' 'MNDPKITSDHLHKVAYLYVRQSSIRQVIENKESTQRQYALKNRALALGWKLDQIIVIDDD' A
#
# COMPACT_ATOMS: atom_id res chain seq x y z
N MET A 1 3.03 3.12 17.58
CA MET A 1 2.10 1.97 17.74
C MET A 1 2.77 0.81 17.03
N ASN A 2 3.49 -0.07 17.75
CA ASN A 2 4.17 -1.22 17.14
C ASN A 2 3.12 -2.30 16.90
N ASP A 3 2.80 -2.56 15.64
CA ASP A 3 1.99 -3.73 15.28
C ASP A 3 2.85 -4.99 15.56
N PRO A 4 2.40 -5.92 16.44
CA PRO A 4 3.21 -7.07 16.84
C PRO A 4 3.53 -8.02 15.67
N LYS A 5 2.87 -7.87 14.51
CA LYS A 5 3.17 -8.63 13.30
C LYS A 5 4.33 -8.05 12.49
N ILE A 6 4.65 -6.77 12.68
CA ILE A 6 5.73 -6.07 11.97
C ILE A 6 6.97 -6.06 12.85
N THR A 7 7.93 -6.91 12.49
CA THR A 7 9.24 -6.97 13.15
C THR A 7 10.27 -6.09 12.45
N SER A 8 11.39 -5.81 13.12
CA SER A 8 12.54 -5.11 12.53
C SER A 8 13.01 -5.76 11.22
N ASP A 9 12.97 -7.08 11.13
CA ASP A 9 13.39 -7.82 9.94
C ASP A 9 12.47 -7.58 8.74
N HIS A 10 11.20 -7.26 8.98
CA HIS A 10 10.28 -6.84 7.91
C HIS A 10 10.62 -5.44 7.40
N LEU A 11 11.01 -4.52 8.30
CA LEU A 11 11.37 -3.13 7.96
C LEU A 11 12.72 -3.02 7.23
N HIS A 12 13.58 -4.03 7.35
CA HIS A 12 14.79 -4.14 6.52
C HIS A 12 14.49 -4.52 5.07
N LYS A 13 13.28 -5.01 4.76
CA LYS A 13 12.85 -5.39 3.42
C LYS A 13 12.04 -4.28 2.76
N VAL A 14 11.96 -4.34 1.44
CA VAL A 14 11.09 -3.46 0.64
C VAL A 14 9.63 -3.87 0.82
N ALA A 15 8.76 -2.89 1.06
CA ALA A 15 7.32 -3.05 1.02
C ALA A 15 6.82 -2.85 -0.42
N TYR A 16 6.20 -3.88 -0.99
CA TYR A 16 5.56 -3.82 -2.29
C TYR A 16 4.05 -3.60 -2.13
N LEU A 17 3.53 -2.56 -2.78
CA LEU A 17 2.12 -2.25 -2.86
C LEU A 17 1.65 -2.45 -4.30
N TYR A 18 0.83 -3.47 -4.53
CA TYR A 18 0.18 -3.69 -5.82
C TYR A 18 -1.19 -3.00 -5.83
N VAL A 19 -1.38 -2.06 -6.76
CA VAL A 19 -2.66 -1.40 -6.99
C VAL A 19 -3.38 -2.15 -8.10
N ARG A 20 -4.63 -2.56 -7.84
CA ARG A 20 -5.42 -3.32 -8.79
C ARG A 20 -6.12 -2.37 -9.77
N GLN A 21 -5.87 -2.59 -11.06
CA GLN A 21 -6.66 -1.99 -12.11
C GLN A 21 -8.09 -2.53 -12.08
N SER A 22 -9.04 -1.62 -11.87
CA SER A 22 -10.46 -1.90 -11.85
C SER A 22 -11.08 -1.36 -13.13
N SER A 23 -12.06 -2.08 -13.69
CA SER A 23 -12.78 -1.59 -14.87
C SER A 23 -13.44 -0.22 -14.62
N ILE A 24 -13.68 0.57 -15.66
CA ILE A 24 -14.29 1.90 -15.55
C ILE A 24 -15.59 1.87 -14.72
N ARG A 25 -16.44 0.86 -14.96
CA ARG A 25 -17.68 0.67 -14.20
C ARG A 25 -17.39 0.45 -12.71
N GLN A 26 -16.42 -0.39 -12.39
CA GLN A 26 -16.02 -0.63 -10.99
C GLN A 26 -15.38 0.60 -10.35
N VAL A 27 -14.62 1.42 -11.08
CA VAL A 27 -14.08 2.69 -10.57
C VAL A 27 -15.19 3.67 -10.23
N ILE A 28 -16.23 3.77 -11.08
CA ILE A 28 -17.39 4.65 -10.82
C ILE A 28 -18.16 4.16 -9.59
N GLU A 29 -18.41 2.85 -9.50
CA GLU A 29 -19.19 2.24 -8.42
C GLU A 29 -18.39 2.12 -7.11
N ASN A 30 -17.05 2.09 -7.14
CA ASN A 30 -16.19 1.78 -5.98
C ASN A 30 -15.02 2.76 -5.79
N LYS A 31 -15.25 4.07 -5.93
CA LYS A 31 -14.22 5.12 -5.79
C LYS A 31 -13.40 5.03 -4.49
N GLU A 32 -14.04 4.65 -3.39
CA GLU A 32 -13.38 4.45 -2.08
C GLU A 32 -12.36 3.31 -2.08
N SER A 33 -12.50 2.32 -2.97
CA SER A 33 -11.54 1.23 -3.11
C SER A 33 -10.21 1.75 -3.67
N THR A 34 -10.25 2.58 -4.70
CA THR A 34 -9.06 3.20 -5.29
C THR A 34 -8.34 4.07 -4.26
N GLN A 35 -9.09 4.91 -3.53
CA GLN A 35 -8.50 5.77 -2.50
C GLN A 35 -7.85 4.95 -1.37
N ARG A 36 -8.48 3.86 -0.94
CA ARG A 36 -7.92 2.97 0.09
C ARG A 36 -6.64 2.28 -0.38
N GLN A 37 -6.56 1.91 -1.65
CA GLN A 37 -5.35 1.28 -2.20
C GLN A 37 -4.16 2.23 -2.15
N TYR A 38 -4.32 3.50 -2.56
CA TYR A 38 -3.24 4.49 -2.39
C TYR A 38 -2.96 4.82 -0.92
N ALA A 39 -3.98 4.77 -0.04
CA ALA A 39 -3.79 4.97 1.40
C ALA A 39 -2.92 3.88 2.06
N LEU A 40 -2.74 2.71 1.43
CA LEU A 40 -1.83 1.67 1.93
C LEU A 40 -0.37 2.14 1.96
N LYS A 41 0.03 3.07 1.09
CA LYS A 41 1.36 3.70 1.16
C LYS A 41 1.53 4.45 2.49
N ASN A 42 0.55 5.27 2.87
CA ASN A 42 0.57 6.00 4.13
C ASN A 42 0.55 5.06 5.34
N ARG A 43 -0.15 3.93 5.21
CA ARG A 43 -0.14 2.88 6.23
C ARG A 43 1.24 2.24 6.37
N ALA A 44 1.94 1.94 5.27
CA ALA A 44 3.30 1.39 5.33
C ALA A 44 4.29 2.37 6.00
N LEU A 45 4.17 3.67 5.71
CA LEU A 45 4.94 4.71 6.41
C LEU A 45 4.65 4.72 7.92
N ALA A 46 3.36 4.67 8.30
CA ALA A 46 2.96 4.64 9.70
C ALA A 46 3.41 3.36 10.45
N LEU A 47 3.63 2.27 9.72
CA LEU A 47 4.18 1.02 10.24
C LEU A 47 5.72 1.00 10.34
N GLY A 48 6.39 2.03 9.82
CA GLY A 48 7.84 2.22 9.99
C GLY A 48 8.69 1.93 8.75
N TRP A 49 8.09 1.60 7.60
CA TRP A 49 8.85 1.55 6.35
C TRP A 49 9.30 2.96 5.96
N LYS A 50 10.55 3.06 5.49
CA LYS A 50 11.04 4.30 4.89
C LYS A 50 10.42 4.50 3.51
N LEU A 51 10.31 5.74 3.08
CA LEU A 51 9.66 6.09 1.82
C LEU A 51 10.34 5.48 0.59
N ASP A 52 11.67 5.38 0.61
CA ASP A 52 12.52 4.75 -0.41
C ASP A 52 12.40 3.23 -0.46
N GLN A 53 11.85 2.61 0.59
CA GLN A 53 11.58 1.17 0.67
C GLN A 53 10.13 0.81 0.32
N ILE A 54 9.30 1.76 -0.10
CA ILE A 54 7.91 1.50 -0.52
C ILE A 54 7.81 1.61 -2.03
N ILE A 55 7.63 0.47 -2.69
CA ILE A 55 7.46 0.38 -4.15
C ILE A 55 5.98 0.18 -4.44
N VAL A 56 5.39 1.11 -5.20
CA VAL A 56 4.02 0.99 -5.70
C VAL A 56 4.09 0.48 -7.13
N ILE A 57 3.46 -0.67 -7.37
CA ILE A 57 3.28 -1.25 -8.69
C ILE A 57 1.84 -0.96 -9.10
N ASP A 58 1.69 -0.12 -10.10
CA ASP A 58 0.42 0.34 -10.68
C ASP A 58 0.45 0.10 -12.19
N ASP A 59 0.91 -1.09 -12.58
CA ASP A 59 0.90 -1.56 -13.97
C ASP A 59 -0.40 -2.31 -14.28
N ASP A 60 -0.86 -2.15 -15.52
CA ASP A 60 -2.10 -2.69 -16.11
C ASP A 60 -1.98 -4.17 -16.51
#